data_AF-A0A3L7PIA7-F1
#
_entry.id   AF-A0A3L7PIA7-F1
#
_cell.length_a   1.000
_cell.length_b   1.000
_cell.length_c   1.000
_cell.angle_alpha   90.00
_cell.angle_beta   90.00
_cell.angle_gamma   90.00
#
_symmetry.space_group_name_H-M   'P 1'
#
loop_
_entity.id
_entity.type
_entity.pdbx_description
1 polymer ?
#
loop_
_entity_poly.entity_id
_entity_poly.type
_entity_poly.pdbx_seq_one_letter_code
_entity_poly.pdbx_strand_id
1 'polypeptide(L)'
;MPSIRAACVAAVLLSPTIQAGEVPVWFGTYTTPKTASEGIYVALFDTDTGMLSKPLLAGRAKNPSFLASHPRLPMLYAVAEIAGNDGKPGGVVEAFEIDEATGILASRSAESTGGAGPCHVTVDPEGRVVLAANYGGGSVACLRLTADGWLEPVVMTGSASGFVQHEWDRSGEPGIDLKRQDKPHAHSVDVSPGGFSVFTCDLGLDRIQVHGLDRERATLNPVRDSVRLAPGAGPRHLAIHPDGERAWCVNELNLTVTGLRSSVRPGFLVDETCSTLPPEVTDRTGLSCAEIAVHPHGKFVYASNRGHDSLAMFRIVGDTTHLEFLGTEPTRAKTPRHFAIAPGGKFLLVAGQASNTVTVFAIDPETGRLRFTGTSIEVPSPVCVAFRRSPGT
;
A
#
# COMPACT_ATOMS: atom_id res chain seq x y z
N MET A 1 37.01 -3.84 54.88
CA MET A 1 36.40 -4.14 53.57
C MET A 1 35.62 -2.91 53.12
N PRO A 2 36.07 -2.12 52.14
CA PRO A 2 35.32 -0.97 51.68
C PRO A 2 34.31 -1.38 50.59
N SER A 3 33.06 -0.94 50.75
CA SER A 3 31.95 -1.20 49.84
C SER A 3 32.12 -0.43 48.52
N ILE A 4 32.22 -1.16 47.41
CA ILE A 4 32.15 -0.58 46.06
C ILE A 4 30.69 -0.20 45.79
N ARG A 5 30.41 1.10 45.73
CA ARG A 5 29.15 1.61 45.18
C ARG A 5 29.23 1.53 43.66
N ALA A 6 28.46 0.65 43.05
CA ALA A 6 28.29 0.59 41.61
C ALA A 6 27.56 1.87 41.15
N ALA A 7 28.23 2.69 40.34
CA ALA A 7 27.60 3.78 39.64
C ALA A 7 26.85 3.21 38.42
N CYS A 8 25.52 3.21 38.47
CA CYS A 8 24.70 2.99 37.28
C CYS A 8 24.88 4.21 36.35
N VAL A 9 25.66 4.05 35.29
CA VAL A 9 25.67 4.99 34.17
C VAL A 9 24.41 4.72 33.35
N ALA A 10 23.40 5.57 33.51
CA ALA A 10 22.26 5.59 32.58
C ALA A 10 22.77 6.07 31.22
N ALA A 11 22.90 5.16 30.26
CA ALA A 11 23.15 5.53 28.87
C ALA A 11 21.89 6.21 28.33
N VAL A 12 21.95 7.54 28.16
CA VAL A 12 20.94 8.27 27.41
C VAL A 12 21.09 7.86 25.95
N LEU A 13 20.20 6.97 25.47
CA LEU A 13 20.08 6.67 24.05
C LEU A 13 19.53 7.93 23.38
N LEU A 14 20.41 8.73 22.77
CA LEU A 14 20.01 9.83 21.90
C LEU A 14 19.35 9.21 20.66
N SER A 15 18.05 9.44 20.50
CA SER A 15 17.36 9.13 19.25
C SER A 15 18.01 9.92 18.11
N PRO A 16 18.27 9.31 16.95
CA PRO A 16 18.78 10.03 15.80
C PRO A 16 17.78 11.12 15.38
N THR A 17 18.28 12.34 15.23
CA THR A 17 17.53 13.49 14.72
C THR A 17 17.70 13.59 13.21
N ILE A 18 16.63 13.92 12.48
CA ILE A 18 16.66 14.09 11.02
C ILE A 18 17.64 15.19 10.61
N GLN A 19 18.55 14.89 9.68
CA GLN A 19 19.47 15.86 9.08
C GLN A 19 18.94 16.39 7.73
N ALA A 20 19.56 17.46 7.21
CA ALA A 20 19.21 18.00 5.91
C ALA A 20 19.48 16.97 4.79
N GLY A 21 18.48 16.67 3.96
CA GLY A 21 18.56 15.65 2.90
C GLY A 21 18.06 14.26 3.31
N GLU A 22 17.82 14.04 4.60
CA GLU A 22 17.21 12.83 5.13
C GLU A 22 15.69 13.00 5.30
N VAL A 23 14.96 11.93 5.03
CA VAL A 23 13.51 11.85 5.29
C VAL A 23 13.19 10.58 6.08
N PRO A 24 12.23 10.62 7.02
CA PRO A 24 11.76 9.41 7.67
C PRO A 24 11.03 8.52 6.66
N VAL A 25 11.29 7.21 6.77
CA VAL A 25 10.56 6.16 6.07
C VAL A 25 10.04 5.14 7.08
N TRP A 26 8.75 4.86 7.03
CA TRP A 26 8.08 3.90 7.90
C TRP A 26 7.87 2.56 7.21
N PHE A 27 7.97 1.49 7.99
CA PHE A 27 7.79 0.12 7.55
C PHE A 27 6.66 -0.54 8.31
N GLY A 28 5.58 -0.86 7.60
CA GLY A 28 4.49 -1.68 8.10
C GLY A 28 4.90 -3.15 8.08
N THR A 29 4.43 -3.93 9.04
CA THR A 29 4.90 -5.31 9.26
C THR A 29 3.76 -6.26 9.66
N TYR A 30 4.04 -7.56 9.57
CA TYR A 30 3.24 -8.56 10.30
C TYR A 30 3.84 -8.83 11.67
N THR A 31 2.99 -8.90 12.71
CA THR A 31 3.36 -9.16 14.11
C THR A 31 2.76 -10.47 14.61
N THR A 32 2.82 -11.50 13.78
CA THR A 32 2.31 -12.84 14.14
C THR A 32 3.28 -13.54 15.10
N PRO A 33 2.88 -14.63 15.78
CA PRO A 33 3.80 -15.41 16.61
C PRO A 33 5.03 -15.99 15.88
N LYS A 34 5.04 -15.95 14.53
CA LYS A 34 6.15 -16.43 13.69
C LYS A 34 7.19 -15.35 13.37
N THR A 35 6.95 -14.11 13.77
CA THR A 35 7.78 -12.95 13.41
C THR A 35 8.32 -12.27 14.66
N ALA A 36 9.50 -11.67 14.59
CA ALA A 36 10.07 -10.86 15.67
C ALA A 36 9.51 -9.41 15.72
N SER A 37 8.60 -9.07 14.81
CA SER A 37 8.06 -7.70 14.72
C SER A 37 7.19 -7.33 15.90
N GLU A 38 7.32 -6.07 16.34
CA GLU A 38 6.51 -5.48 17.41
C GLU A 38 5.54 -4.38 16.92
N GLY A 39 5.56 -4.04 15.62
CA GLY A 39 4.70 -3.01 15.04
C GLY A 39 5.32 -2.29 13.84
N ILE A 40 5.29 -0.96 13.86
CA ILE A 40 5.79 -0.11 12.79
C ILE A 40 7.24 0.27 13.10
N TYR A 41 8.13 0.16 12.12
CA TYR A 41 9.52 0.60 12.24
C TYR A 41 9.76 1.88 11.44
N VAL A 42 10.74 2.68 11.83
CA VAL A 42 11.18 3.88 11.10
C VAL A 42 12.69 3.83 10.88
N ALA A 43 13.13 4.30 9.72
CA ALA A 43 14.53 4.61 9.44
C ALA A 43 14.62 6.01 8.80
N LEU A 44 15.80 6.60 8.83
CA LEU A 44 16.13 7.79 8.06
C LEU A 44 16.67 7.35 6.70
N PHE A 45 16.11 7.92 5.64
CA PHE A 45 16.50 7.68 4.26
C PHE A 45 17.16 8.93 3.67
N ASP A 46 18.40 8.78 3.23
CA ASP A 46 19.12 9.83 2.52
C ASP A 46 18.69 9.82 1.04
N THR A 47 17.99 10.89 0.63
CA THR A 47 17.40 11.03 -0.71
C THR A 47 18.42 11.29 -1.82
N ASP A 48 19.68 11.55 -1.49
CA ASP A 48 20.76 11.76 -2.45
C ASP A 48 21.63 10.52 -2.60
N THR A 49 21.93 9.81 -1.51
CA THR A 49 22.82 8.64 -1.53
C THR A 49 22.09 7.30 -1.60
N GLY A 50 20.81 7.26 -1.21
CA GLY A 50 20.05 6.01 -1.09
C GLY A 50 20.43 5.16 0.12
N MET A 51 21.13 5.75 1.10
CA MET A 51 21.47 5.08 2.36
C MET A 51 20.28 5.08 3.33
N LEU A 52 20.23 4.04 4.16
CA LEU A 52 19.25 3.90 5.25
C LEU A 52 19.96 3.83 6.59
N SER A 53 19.46 4.56 7.59
CA SER A 53 19.87 4.36 8.97
C SER A 53 19.42 2.98 9.49
N LYS A 54 19.95 2.58 10.64
CA LYS A 54 19.40 1.43 11.35
C LYS A 54 17.93 1.68 11.71
N PRO A 55 17.01 0.73 11.44
CA PRO A 55 15.61 0.82 11.85
C PRO A 55 15.44 0.89 13.37
N LEU A 56 14.47 1.69 13.80
CA LEU A 56 13.99 1.77 15.18
C LEU A 56 12.51 1.41 15.21
N LEU A 57 12.05 0.84 16.32
CA LEU A 57 10.61 0.63 16.54
C LEU A 57 9.96 2.02 16.70
N ALA A 58 9.13 2.39 15.73
CA ALA A 58 8.45 3.68 15.71
C ALA A 58 7.19 3.65 16.58
N GLY A 59 6.42 2.57 16.54
CA GLY A 59 5.19 2.41 17.31
C GLY A 59 4.74 0.95 17.40
N ARG A 60 4.23 0.55 18.56
CA ARG A 60 3.67 -0.79 18.78
C ARG A 60 2.25 -0.86 18.21
N ALA A 61 2.04 -1.79 17.29
CA ALA A 61 0.77 -1.99 16.59
C ALA A 61 0.63 -3.48 16.22
N LYS A 62 -0.60 -3.98 16.08
CA LYS A 62 -0.84 -5.39 15.75
C LYS A 62 -1.13 -5.53 14.27
N ASN A 63 -0.24 -6.23 13.56
CA ASN A 63 -0.27 -6.40 12.10
C ASN A 63 -0.51 -5.07 11.34
N PRO A 64 0.33 -4.02 11.54
CA PRO A 64 0.26 -2.78 10.78
C PRO A 64 0.70 -2.99 9.33
N SER A 65 -0.06 -3.74 8.54
CA SER A 65 0.41 -4.30 7.26
C SER A 65 0.37 -3.35 6.08
N PHE A 66 -0.30 -2.20 6.23
CA PHE A 66 -0.33 -1.12 5.26
C PHE A 66 -0.42 0.23 5.97
N LEU A 67 0.28 1.23 5.43
CA LEU A 67 0.44 2.55 6.02
C LEU A 67 0.07 3.64 5.02
N ALA A 68 -0.51 4.74 5.50
CA ALA A 68 -0.73 5.94 4.70
C ALA A 68 -0.40 7.20 5.52
N SER A 69 0.37 8.10 4.93
CA SER A 69 0.67 9.41 5.53
C SER A 69 -0.41 10.42 5.18
N HIS A 70 -0.82 11.21 6.16
CA HIS A 70 -1.70 12.35 5.91
C HIS A 70 -1.01 13.36 4.96
N PRO A 71 -1.73 14.00 4.02
CA PRO A 71 -1.12 14.88 3.00
C PRO A 71 -0.53 16.18 3.55
N ARG A 72 -0.86 16.58 4.79
CA ARG A 72 -0.44 17.86 5.39
C ARG A 72 0.02 17.75 6.85
N LEU A 73 -0.86 17.29 7.73
CA LEU A 73 -0.61 17.04 9.15
C LEU A 73 0.45 15.94 9.37
N PRO A 74 1.18 15.98 10.51
CA PRO A 74 2.14 14.95 10.90
C PRO A 74 1.40 13.71 11.45
N MET A 75 0.58 13.08 10.61
CA MET A 75 -0.21 11.90 10.98
C MET A 75 0.11 10.71 10.06
N LEU A 76 0.24 9.53 10.67
CA LEU A 76 0.36 8.25 9.98
C LEU A 76 -0.84 7.37 10.33
N TYR A 77 -1.46 6.77 9.32
CA TYR A 77 -2.55 5.81 9.49
C TYR A 77 -2.05 4.41 9.16
N ALA A 78 -2.48 3.42 9.92
CA ALA A 78 -2.16 2.02 9.69
C ALA A 78 -3.42 1.15 9.77
N VAL A 79 -3.53 0.15 8.90
CA VAL A 79 -4.51 -0.92 9.11
C VAL A 79 -3.99 -1.87 10.19
N ALA A 80 -4.84 -2.28 11.13
CA ALA A 80 -4.59 -3.46 11.92
C ALA A 80 -5.21 -4.67 11.19
N GLU A 81 -4.41 -5.43 10.45
CA GLU A 81 -4.88 -6.57 9.66
C GLU A 81 -5.17 -7.76 10.57
N ILE A 82 -6.34 -7.71 11.21
CA ILE A 82 -6.85 -8.76 12.08
C ILE A 82 -8.25 -9.17 11.61
N ALA A 83 -8.49 -10.48 11.58
CA ALA A 83 -9.84 -10.99 11.56
C ALA A 83 -10.47 -10.69 12.93
N GLY A 84 -11.71 -10.22 12.96
CA GLY A 84 -12.39 -10.04 14.23
C GLY A 84 -12.61 -11.37 14.95
N ASN A 85 -12.83 -11.29 16.26
CA ASN A 85 -13.11 -12.45 17.10
C ASN A 85 -14.62 -12.72 17.14
N ASP A 86 -14.99 -13.98 17.40
CA ASP A 86 -16.34 -14.38 17.82
C ASP A 86 -17.48 -13.92 16.90
N GLY A 87 -17.24 -13.91 15.58
CA GLY A 87 -18.24 -13.54 14.58
C GLY A 87 -18.53 -12.03 14.48
N LYS A 88 -17.74 -11.17 15.14
CA LYS A 88 -17.82 -9.71 14.98
C LYS A 88 -16.73 -9.21 14.02
N PRO A 89 -16.99 -8.20 13.19
CA PRO A 89 -15.94 -7.50 12.46
C PRO A 89 -14.93 -6.91 13.44
N GLY A 90 -13.64 -7.08 13.18
CA GLY A 90 -12.56 -6.61 14.07
C GLY A 90 -11.45 -5.88 13.34
N GLY A 91 -11.66 -5.54 12.06
CA GLY A 91 -10.80 -4.64 11.33
C GLY A 91 -10.77 -3.26 11.98
N VAL A 92 -9.57 -2.69 12.08
CA VAL A 92 -9.33 -1.40 12.70
C VAL A 92 -8.38 -0.60 11.81
N VAL A 93 -8.59 0.71 11.76
CA VAL A 93 -7.55 1.67 11.36
C VAL A 93 -7.05 2.35 12.63
N GLU A 94 -5.75 2.42 12.78
CA GLU A 94 -5.07 3.16 13.83
C GLU A 94 -4.50 4.47 13.25
N ALA A 95 -4.60 5.56 13.99
CA ALA A 95 -3.96 6.84 13.67
C ALA A 95 -2.87 7.12 14.70
N PHE A 96 -1.72 7.58 14.21
CA PHE A 96 -0.54 7.90 15.01
C PHE A 96 -0.08 9.32 14.70
N GLU A 97 0.20 10.08 15.74
CA GLU A 97 0.93 11.34 15.60
C GLU A 97 2.40 11.06 15.34
N ILE A 98 3.01 11.76 14.39
CA ILE A 98 4.41 11.66 14.04
C ILE A 98 5.19 12.72 14.82
N ASP A 99 6.16 12.30 15.63
CA ASP A 99 7.21 13.22 16.08
C ASP A 99 8.07 13.61 14.87
N GLU A 100 7.91 14.84 14.39
CA GLU A 100 8.58 15.33 13.19
C GLU A 100 10.11 15.40 13.30
N ALA A 101 10.67 15.39 14.51
CA ALA A 101 12.12 15.43 14.69
C ALA A 101 12.79 14.05 14.56
N THR A 102 12.04 12.99 14.88
CA THR A 102 12.58 11.63 15.03
C THR A 102 11.90 10.59 14.13
N GLY A 103 10.69 10.87 13.64
CA GLY A 103 9.82 9.93 12.95
C GLY A 103 9.18 8.87 13.88
N ILE A 104 9.35 8.99 15.19
CA ILE A 104 8.70 8.09 16.16
C ILE A 104 7.20 8.38 16.20
N LEU A 105 6.40 7.33 16.39
CA LEU A 105 4.95 7.42 16.46
C LEU A 105 4.52 7.59 17.92
N ALA A 106 3.97 8.77 18.21
CA ALA A 106 3.41 9.13 19.51
C ALA A 106 1.96 8.63 19.61
N SER A 107 1.16 9.25 20.48
CA SER A 107 -0.27 9.03 20.74
C SER A 107 -1.02 8.27 19.64
N ARG A 108 -1.89 7.33 20.06
CA ARG A 108 -2.67 6.51 19.11
C ARG A 108 -4.17 6.61 19.38
N SER A 109 -4.95 6.68 18.30
CA SER A 109 -6.37 6.35 18.30
C SER A 109 -6.64 5.18 17.37
N ALA A 110 -7.77 4.53 17.55
CA ALA A 110 -8.14 3.35 16.77
C ALA A 110 -9.65 3.36 16.57
N GLU A 111 -10.10 3.16 15.34
CA GLU A 111 -11.51 3.06 15.00
C GLU A 111 -11.77 1.82 14.15
N SER A 112 -12.93 1.19 14.36
CA SER A 112 -13.31 0.01 13.59
C SER A 112 -13.64 0.38 12.15
N THR A 113 -13.22 -0.46 11.21
CA THR A 113 -13.64 -0.35 9.81
C THR A 113 -15.01 -0.97 9.54
N GLY A 114 -15.62 -1.63 10.54
CA GLY A 114 -16.85 -2.42 10.37
C GLY A 114 -16.67 -3.71 9.55
N GLY A 115 -15.48 -3.95 8.96
CA GLY A 115 -15.14 -5.15 8.20
C GLY A 115 -14.08 -6.03 8.88
N ALA A 116 -13.66 -7.10 8.20
CA ALA A 116 -12.65 -8.02 8.69
C ALA A 116 -11.38 -7.97 7.83
N GLY A 117 -10.21 -7.95 8.47
CA GLY A 117 -8.90 -7.98 7.79
C GLY A 117 -8.66 -6.81 6.84
N PRO A 118 -8.66 -5.55 7.32
CA PRO A 118 -8.23 -4.40 6.52
C PRO A 118 -6.77 -4.60 6.11
N CYS A 119 -6.51 -4.49 4.81
CA CYS A 119 -5.19 -4.80 4.23
C CYS A 119 -4.60 -3.65 3.41
N HIS A 120 -5.36 -2.56 3.25
CA HIS A 120 -4.95 -1.35 2.55
C HIS A 120 -5.65 -0.15 3.17
N VAL A 121 -4.94 0.97 3.26
CA VAL A 121 -5.46 2.25 3.75
C VAL A 121 -4.95 3.38 2.86
N THR A 122 -5.79 4.38 2.60
CA THR A 122 -5.41 5.60 1.91
C THR A 122 -6.08 6.81 2.56
N VAL A 123 -5.52 7.99 2.33
CA VAL A 123 -6.08 9.27 2.77
C VAL A 123 -6.52 10.04 1.53
N ASP A 124 -7.70 10.65 1.56
CA ASP A 124 -8.11 11.49 0.43
C ASP A 124 -7.16 12.69 0.24
N PRO A 125 -7.07 13.27 -0.97
CA PRO A 125 -6.17 14.39 -1.24
C PRO A 125 -6.35 15.60 -0.32
N GLU A 126 -7.56 15.82 0.20
CA GLU A 126 -7.83 16.90 1.14
C GLU A 126 -7.57 16.54 2.60
N GLY A 127 -7.21 15.30 2.94
CA GLY A 127 -6.92 14.92 4.32
C GLY A 127 -8.13 15.06 5.25
N ARG A 128 -9.34 14.80 4.74
CA ARG A 128 -10.60 14.86 5.51
C ARG A 128 -11.15 13.48 5.84
N VAL A 129 -10.78 12.46 5.07
CA VAL A 129 -11.21 11.08 5.29
C VAL A 129 -10.08 10.09 5.07
N VAL A 130 -10.16 8.98 5.79
CA VAL A 130 -9.36 7.77 5.57
C VAL A 130 -10.26 6.70 5.00
N LEU A 131 -9.76 5.97 4.00
CA LEU A 131 -10.46 4.83 3.43
C LEU A 131 -9.65 3.54 3.64
N ALA A 132 -10.34 2.43 3.90
CA ALA A 132 -9.71 1.13 4.11
C ALA A 132 -10.41 0.02 3.32
N ALA A 133 -9.64 -0.91 2.74
CA ALA A 133 -10.14 -2.10 2.06
C ALA A 133 -10.01 -3.33 2.97
N ASN A 134 -11.13 -3.99 3.26
CA ASN A 134 -11.24 -5.16 4.12
C ASN A 134 -11.20 -6.45 3.30
N TYR A 135 -10.04 -7.09 3.22
CA TYR A 135 -9.85 -8.32 2.43
C TYR A 135 -10.69 -9.49 2.95
N GLY A 136 -10.69 -9.70 4.27
CA GLY A 136 -11.37 -10.84 4.89
C GLY A 136 -12.89 -10.77 4.80
N GLY A 137 -13.44 -9.55 4.76
CA GLY A 137 -14.88 -9.26 4.69
C GLY A 137 -15.39 -8.93 3.28
N GLY A 138 -14.53 -8.55 2.34
CA GLY A 138 -14.96 -8.09 1.02
C GLY A 138 -15.72 -6.78 1.09
N SER A 139 -15.16 -5.77 1.75
CA SER A 139 -15.84 -4.49 1.98
C SER A 139 -14.87 -3.31 2.04
N VAL A 140 -15.41 -2.10 1.95
CA VAL A 140 -14.65 -0.84 2.04
C VAL A 140 -15.22 0.02 3.14
N ALA A 141 -14.34 0.72 3.87
CA ALA A 141 -14.71 1.71 4.86
C ALA A 141 -14.20 3.11 4.49
N CYS A 142 -14.91 4.14 4.93
CA CYS A 142 -14.57 5.56 4.86
C CYS A 142 -14.85 6.17 6.23
N LEU A 143 -13.81 6.73 6.85
CA LEU A 143 -13.83 7.31 8.19
C LEU A 143 -13.53 8.80 8.08
N ARG A 144 -14.25 9.63 8.82
CA ARG A 144 -13.93 11.07 8.91
C ARG A 144 -12.65 11.25 9.72
N LEU A 145 -11.89 12.27 9.37
CA LEU A 145 -10.82 12.83 10.18
C LEU A 145 -11.26 14.13 10.82
N THR A 146 -10.91 14.31 12.09
CA THR A 146 -11.01 15.62 12.75
C THR A 146 -10.05 16.61 12.10
N ALA A 147 -10.19 17.90 12.42
CA ALA A 147 -9.29 18.94 11.90
C ALA A 147 -7.80 18.69 12.23
N ASP A 148 -7.53 17.98 13.34
CA ASP A 148 -6.20 17.60 13.79
C ASP A 148 -5.80 16.18 13.31
N GLY A 149 -6.60 15.56 12.43
CA GLY A 149 -6.25 14.31 11.74
C GLY A 149 -6.57 13.02 12.52
N TRP A 150 -7.32 13.09 13.61
CA TRP A 150 -7.75 11.90 14.36
C TRP A 150 -8.99 11.25 13.75
N LEU A 151 -9.12 9.92 13.91
CA LEU A 151 -10.24 9.15 13.38
C LEU A 151 -11.54 9.44 14.14
N GLU A 152 -12.64 9.55 13.39
CA GLU A 152 -14.00 9.44 13.92
C GLU A 152 -14.61 8.06 13.58
N PRO A 153 -15.57 7.55 14.36
CA PRO A 153 -16.28 6.32 14.05
C PRO A 153 -16.95 6.33 12.67
N VAL A 154 -17.02 5.17 12.03
CA VAL A 154 -17.69 5.00 10.73
C VAL A 154 -19.16 5.41 10.79
N VAL A 155 -19.59 6.21 9.81
CA VAL A 155 -20.98 6.66 9.68
C VAL A 155 -21.82 5.56 9.01
N MET A 156 -22.71 4.91 9.76
CA MET A 156 -23.57 3.82 9.27
C MET A 156 -25.00 4.29 8.99
N THR A 157 -25.23 5.12 7.96
CA THR A 157 -26.55 5.74 7.72
C THR A 157 -27.08 5.58 6.29
N GLY A 158 -28.14 4.80 6.09
CA GLY A 158 -28.86 4.75 4.81
C GLY A 158 -28.09 4.07 3.67
N SER A 159 -28.37 4.46 2.42
CA SER A 159 -27.76 3.87 1.22
C SER A 159 -26.36 4.42 0.89
N ALA A 160 -26.03 5.62 1.37
CA ALA A 160 -24.66 6.16 1.33
C ALA A 160 -24.08 6.07 2.74
N SER A 161 -23.04 5.25 2.90
CA SER A 161 -22.51 4.88 4.21
C SER A 161 -20.99 4.96 4.19
N GLY A 162 -20.38 5.19 5.36
CA GLY A 162 -18.95 5.02 5.57
C GLY A 162 -18.53 3.55 5.52
N PHE A 163 -19.44 2.61 5.29
CA PHE A 163 -19.18 1.20 5.07
C PHE A 163 -19.95 0.68 3.86
N VAL A 164 -19.27 0.00 2.95
CA VAL A 164 -19.87 -0.63 1.77
C VAL A 164 -19.44 -2.09 1.69
N GLN A 165 -20.43 -2.99 1.77
CA GLN A 165 -20.24 -4.41 1.52
C GLN A 165 -20.25 -4.68 0.02
N HIS A 166 -19.29 -5.47 -0.47
CA HIS A 166 -19.35 -5.99 -1.82
C HIS A 166 -20.18 -7.26 -1.85
N GLU A 167 -20.99 -7.42 -2.89
CA GLU A 167 -21.88 -8.55 -3.07
C GLU A 167 -21.23 -9.59 -3.98
N TRP A 168 -21.40 -10.86 -3.63
CA TRP A 168 -20.97 -11.97 -4.47
C TRP A 168 -21.98 -12.20 -5.61
N ASP A 169 -21.53 -12.09 -6.86
CA ASP A 169 -22.40 -12.26 -8.03
C ASP A 169 -21.76 -13.12 -9.14
N ARG A 170 -20.72 -13.90 -8.81
CA ARG A 170 -19.92 -14.65 -9.79
C ARG A 170 -20.16 -16.15 -9.81
N SER A 171 -21.21 -16.63 -9.14
CA SER A 171 -21.49 -18.06 -9.08
C SER A 171 -21.61 -18.67 -10.49
N GLY A 172 -20.73 -19.64 -10.81
CA GLY A 172 -20.73 -20.35 -12.09
C GLY A 172 -19.97 -19.66 -13.22
N GLU A 173 -19.35 -18.49 -13.00
CA GLU A 173 -18.44 -17.91 -14.00
C GLU A 173 -17.18 -18.82 -14.16
N PRO A 174 -16.65 -19.00 -15.38
CA PRO A 174 -15.43 -19.76 -15.61
C PRO A 174 -14.20 -18.99 -15.10
N GLY A 175 -13.11 -19.70 -14.81
CA GLY A 175 -11.82 -19.09 -14.45
C GLY A 175 -11.69 -18.64 -12.99
N ILE A 176 -12.72 -18.85 -12.15
CA ILE A 176 -12.67 -18.57 -10.72
C ILE A 176 -11.69 -19.51 -10.02
N ASP A 177 -10.71 -18.94 -9.32
CA ASP A 177 -9.92 -19.70 -8.34
C ASP A 177 -10.72 -19.85 -7.04
N LEU A 178 -11.43 -20.97 -6.87
CA LEU A 178 -12.28 -21.22 -5.69
C LEU A 178 -11.53 -21.21 -4.34
N LYS A 179 -10.19 -21.18 -4.31
CA LYS A 179 -9.42 -21.01 -3.06
C LYS A 179 -9.11 -19.55 -2.75
N ARG A 180 -9.18 -18.67 -3.75
CA ARG A 180 -8.79 -17.26 -3.66
C ARG A 180 -9.92 -16.29 -4.00
N GLN A 181 -10.98 -16.78 -4.63
CA GLN A 181 -12.12 -16.04 -5.17
C GLN A 181 -13.43 -16.78 -4.84
N ASP A 182 -13.58 -17.28 -3.61
CA ASP A 182 -14.80 -17.92 -3.11
C ASP A 182 -15.88 -16.90 -2.70
N LYS A 183 -15.47 -15.64 -2.53
CA LYS A 183 -16.29 -14.49 -2.16
C LYS A 183 -15.56 -13.19 -2.53
N PRO A 184 -16.16 -12.00 -2.30
CA PRO A 184 -15.47 -10.73 -2.50
C PRO A 184 -14.28 -10.56 -1.54
N HIS A 185 -13.21 -9.95 -2.07
CA HIS A 185 -11.95 -9.68 -1.38
C HIS A 185 -11.41 -8.32 -1.82
N ALA A 186 -11.96 -7.24 -1.26
CA ALA A 186 -11.46 -5.88 -1.45
C ALA A 186 -10.00 -5.79 -0.97
N HIS A 187 -9.07 -5.54 -1.90
CA HIS A 187 -7.63 -5.59 -1.63
C HIS A 187 -6.96 -4.21 -1.64
N SER A 188 -7.44 -3.25 -2.41
CA SER A 188 -6.97 -1.85 -2.34
C SER A 188 -8.13 -0.89 -2.49
N VAL A 189 -7.93 0.33 -1.99
CA VAL A 189 -8.87 1.44 -2.12
C VAL A 189 -8.07 2.70 -2.41
N ASP A 190 -8.40 3.36 -3.51
CA ASP A 190 -7.68 4.51 -4.04
C ASP A 190 -8.65 5.64 -4.37
N VAL A 191 -8.20 6.87 -4.14
CA VAL A 191 -9.00 8.07 -4.42
C VAL A 191 -8.46 8.71 -5.70
N SER A 192 -9.36 9.05 -6.63
CA SER A 192 -9.02 9.86 -7.80
C SER A 192 -8.29 11.16 -7.39
N PRO A 193 -7.39 11.71 -8.21
CA PRO A 193 -6.71 12.98 -7.90
C PRO A 193 -7.66 14.14 -7.60
N GLY A 194 -8.82 14.20 -8.27
CA GLY A 194 -9.86 15.19 -7.99
C GLY A 194 -10.62 14.98 -6.66
N GLY A 195 -10.48 13.82 -6.02
CA GLY A 195 -11.06 13.54 -4.71
C GLY A 195 -12.56 13.22 -4.72
N PHE A 196 -13.13 12.83 -5.87
CA PHE A 196 -14.58 12.59 -6.01
C PHE A 196 -14.95 11.13 -6.31
N SER A 197 -14.03 10.37 -6.89
CA SER A 197 -14.20 8.96 -7.18
C SER A 197 -13.26 8.11 -6.32
N VAL A 198 -13.76 6.96 -5.89
CA VAL A 198 -13.02 5.93 -5.15
C VAL A 198 -13.03 4.66 -5.97
N PHE A 199 -11.84 4.09 -6.17
CA PHE A 199 -11.62 2.85 -6.89
C PHE A 199 -11.26 1.76 -5.90
N THR A 200 -11.86 0.58 -6.03
CA THR A 200 -11.55 -0.55 -5.16
C THR A 200 -11.28 -1.79 -5.99
N CYS A 201 -10.04 -2.26 -5.98
CA CYS A 201 -9.69 -3.54 -6.58
C CYS A 201 -10.20 -4.65 -5.67
N ASP A 202 -11.13 -5.45 -6.17
CA ASP A 202 -11.64 -6.64 -5.50
C ASP A 202 -11.11 -7.89 -6.20
N LEU A 203 -10.19 -8.57 -5.51
CA LEU A 203 -9.53 -9.77 -5.99
C LEU A 203 -10.54 -10.89 -6.25
N GLY A 204 -11.52 -11.04 -5.37
CA GLY A 204 -12.54 -12.08 -5.46
C GLY A 204 -13.50 -11.87 -6.63
N LEU A 205 -13.78 -10.61 -6.96
CA LEU A 205 -14.77 -10.26 -7.98
C LEU A 205 -14.20 -10.07 -9.40
N ASP A 206 -12.88 -10.13 -9.59
CA ASP A 206 -12.25 -9.73 -10.85
C ASP A 206 -12.70 -8.34 -11.33
N ARG A 207 -12.91 -7.42 -10.38
CA ARG A 207 -13.44 -6.09 -10.65
C ARG A 207 -12.71 -4.98 -9.91
N ILE A 208 -12.66 -3.83 -10.55
CA ILE A 208 -12.41 -2.55 -9.90
C ILE A 208 -13.77 -1.87 -9.70
N GLN A 209 -14.23 -1.77 -8.47
CA GLN A 209 -15.48 -1.09 -8.15
C GLN A 209 -15.28 0.41 -8.08
N VAL A 210 -16.27 1.17 -8.52
CA VAL A 210 -16.23 2.63 -8.57
C VAL A 210 -17.34 3.22 -7.70
N HIS A 211 -16.94 3.99 -6.69
CA HIS A 211 -17.83 4.69 -5.78
C HIS A 211 -17.65 6.21 -5.93
N GLY A 212 -18.72 6.97 -5.66
CA GLY A 212 -18.60 8.42 -5.47
C GLY A 212 -18.31 8.73 -4.00
N LEU A 213 -17.33 9.58 -3.73
CA LEU A 213 -16.97 10.04 -2.37
C LEU A 213 -17.72 11.31 -2.00
N ASP A 214 -18.47 11.26 -0.89
CA ASP A 214 -18.94 12.44 -0.17
C ASP A 214 -18.06 12.63 1.07
N ARG A 215 -17.03 13.48 0.93
CA ARG A 215 -16.03 13.73 1.97
C ARG A 215 -16.61 14.45 3.19
N GLU A 216 -17.59 15.32 2.99
CA GLU A 216 -18.19 16.09 4.07
C GLU A 216 -18.98 15.18 4.99
N ARG A 217 -19.67 14.19 4.41
CA ARG A 217 -20.43 13.19 5.17
C ARG A 217 -19.59 11.98 5.58
N ALA A 218 -18.39 11.83 5.04
CA ALA A 218 -17.54 10.65 5.15
C ALA A 218 -18.29 9.37 4.72
N THR A 219 -18.93 9.44 3.55
CA THR A 219 -19.71 8.34 3.01
C THR A 219 -19.32 8.03 1.57
N LEU A 220 -19.45 6.76 1.21
CA LEU A 220 -19.38 6.29 -0.16
C LEU A 220 -20.80 6.11 -0.69
N ASN A 221 -21.04 6.61 -1.90
CA ASN A 221 -22.25 6.26 -2.63
C ASN A 221 -22.19 4.78 -3.03
N PRO A 222 -23.35 4.11 -3.21
CA PRO A 222 -23.40 2.76 -3.78
C PRO A 222 -22.58 2.67 -5.06
N VAL A 223 -22.08 1.46 -5.35
CA VAL A 223 -21.31 1.15 -6.57
C VAL A 223 -22.04 1.74 -7.77
N ARG A 224 -21.42 2.75 -8.40
CA ARG A 224 -22.01 3.43 -9.56
C ARG A 224 -21.64 2.72 -10.85
N ASP A 225 -20.48 2.07 -10.85
CA ASP A 225 -19.92 1.34 -11.98
C ASP A 225 -18.90 0.32 -11.48
N SER A 226 -18.53 -0.63 -12.34
CA SER A 226 -17.42 -1.54 -12.08
C SER A 226 -16.69 -1.90 -13.37
N VAL A 227 -15.37 -1.91 -13.32
CA VAL A 227 -14.52 -2.35 -14.42
C VAL A 227 -14.25 -3.84 -14.25
N ARG A 228 -14.76 -4.68 -15.15
CA ARG A 228 -14.45 -6.12 -15.17
C ARG A 228 -13.07 -6.36 -15.80
N LEU A 229 -12.23 -7.11 -15.10
CA LEU A 229 -10.94 -7.58 -15.62
C LEU A 229 -11.08 -9.02 -16.13
N ALA A 230 -9.97 -9.59 -16.64
CA ALA A 230 -9.98 -10.96 -17.15
C ALA A 230 -10.42 -11.96 -16.05
N PRO A 231 -11.20 -13.01 -16.36
CA PRO A 231 -11.55 -14.03 -15.38
C PRO A 231 -10.30 -14.68 -14.78
N GLY A 232 -10.25 -14.78 -13.45
CA GLY A 232 -9.11 -15.31 -12.69
C GLY A 232 -7.93 -14.33 -12.59
N ALA A 233 -8.13 -13.04 -12.87
CA ALA A 233 -7.06 -12.05 -12.77
C ALA A 233 -6.68 -11.74 -11.32
N GLY A 234 -7.68 -11.55 -10.47
CA GLY A 234 -7.51 -11.11 -9.09
C GLY A 234 -6.92 -9.70 -8.98
N PRO A 235 -7.64 -8.63 -9.38
CA PRO A 235 -7.19 -7.25 -9.21
C PRO A 235 -6.73 -6.98 -7.79
N ARG A 236 -5.52 -6.45 -7.62
CA ARG A 236 -4.90 -6.28 -6.31
C ARG A 236 -4.74 -4.82 -5.93
N HIS A 237 -3.80 -4.12 -6.57
CA HIS A 237 -3.49 -2.70 -6.34
C HIS A 237 -3.64 -1.89 -7.63
N LEU A 238 -3.94 -0.60 -7.49
CA LEU A 238 -4.11 0.35 -8.58
C LEU A 238 -3.03 1.44 -8.50
N ALA A 239 -2.40 1.77 -9.61
CA ALA A 239 -1.49 2.89 -9.70
C ALA A 239 -2.04 3.91 -10.70
N ILE A 240 -2.48 5.06 -10.20
CA ILE A 240 -3.04 6.15 -11.01
C ILE A 240 -1.89 7.02 -11.52
N HIS A 241 -1.90 7.32 -12.82
CA HIS A 241 -0.93 8.20 -13.44
C HIS A 241 -1.11 9.65 -12.92
N PRO A 242 -0.03 10.46 -12.80
CA PRO A 242 -0.12 11.84 -12.33
C PRO A 242 -1.09 12.75 -13.11
N ASP A 243 -1.41 12.45 -14.37
CA ASP A 243 -2.42 13.18 -15.15
C ASP A 243 -3.87 12.88 -14.71
N GLY A 244 -4.10 11.79 -13.96
CA GLY A 244 -5.41 11.32 -13.54
C GLY A 244 -6.27 10.71 -14.66
N GLU A 245 -5.77 10.63 -15.89
CA GLU A 245 -6.49 10.13 -17.06
C GLU A 245 -6.20 8.65 -17.34
N ARG A 246 -5.13 8.11 -16.75
CA ARG A 246 -4.71 6.72 -16.94
C ARG A 246 -4.38 6.07 -15.61
N ALA A 247 -4.55 4.76 -15.54
CA ALA A 247 -4.14 3.96 -14.40
C ALA A 247 -3.70 2.57 -14.86
N TRP A 248 -3.04 1.85 -13.96
CA TRP A 248 -2.66 0.45 -14.16
C TRP A 248 -3.04 -0.37 -12.93
N CYS A 249 -3.72 -1.49 -13.15
CA CYS A 249 -4.05 -2.44 -12.10
C CYS A 249 -3.13 -3.65 -12.19
N VAL A 250 -2.49 -4.00 -11.07
CA VAL A 250 -1.77 -5.26 -10.99
C VAL A 250 -2.72 -6.37 -10.56
N ASN A 251 -2.66 -7.49 -11.27
CA ASN A 251 -3.52 -8.65 -11.09
C ASN A 251 -2.72 -9.77 -10.41
N GLU A 252 -3.13 -10.12 -9.20
CA GLU A 252 -2.40 -11.03 -8.31
C GLU A 252 -2.26 -12.44 -8.89
N LEU A 253 -3.37 -12.99 -9.39
CA LEU A 253 -3.51 -14.42 -9.61
C LEU A 253 -2.97 -14.85 -10.98
N ASN A 254 -3.07 -13.99 -11.99
CA ASN A 254 -2.64 -14.31 -13.35
C ASN A 254 -1.32 -13.65 -13.78
N LEU A 255 -0.68 -12.88 -12.88
CA LEU A 255 0.63 -12.24 -13.08
C LEU A 255 0.65 -11.24 -14.23
N THR A 256 -0.32 -10.31 -14.22
CA THR A 256 -0.46 -9.30 -15.26
C THR A 256 -0.64 -7.90 -14.72
N VAL A 257 -0.41 -6.91 -15.58
CA VAL A 257 -0.83 -5.52 -15.38
C VAL A 257 -1.85 -5.18 -16.46
N THR A 258 -3.00 -4.63 -16.06
CA THR A 258 -4.03 -4.12 -16.97
C THR A 258 -3.99 -2.59 -17.01
N GLY A 259 -3.80 -2.02 -18.19
CA GLY A 259 -3.91 -0.60 -18.47
C GLY A 259 -5.38 -0.15 -18.54
N LEU A 260 -5.65 1.00 -17.94
CA LEU A 260 -6.97 1.55 -17.69
C LEU A 260 -7.01 3.01 -18.13
N ARG A 261 -7.86 3.35 -19.12
CA ARG A 261 -8.01 4.73 -19.60
C ARG A 261 -9.28 5.35 -19.03
N SER A 262 -9.24 6.64 -18.71
CA SER A 262 -10.38 7.36 -18.16
C SER A 262 -11.58 7.27 -19.10
N SER A 263 -12.78 7.20 -18.52
CA SER A 263 -14.04 7.19 -19.27
C SER A 263 -14.76 8.55 -19.16
N VAL A 264 -15.70 8.83 -20.05
CA VAL A 264 -16.55 10.05 -19.99
C VAL A 264 -17.45 10.07 -18.74
N ARG A 265 -17.59 8.92 -18.05
CA ARG A 265 -18.20 8.79 -16.72
C ARG A 265 -17.10 8.59 -15.68
N PRO A 266 -17.31 8.93 -14.40
CA PRO A 266 -16.35 8.58 -13.34
C PRO A 266 -16.08 7.07 -13.38
N GLY A 267 -14.85 6.68 -13.75
CA GLY A 267 -14.49 5.29 -14.01
C GLY A 267 -13.36 5.14 -15.02
N PHE A 268 -12.94 3.89 -15.24
CA PHE A 268 -11.95 3.53 -16.25
C PHE A 268 -12.53 2.52 -17.25
N LEU A 269 -11.96 2.48 -18.45
CA LEU A 269 -12.17 1.41 -19.43
C LEU A 269 -10.89 0.58 -19.53
N VAL A 270 -11.05 -0.74 -19.63
CA VAL A 270 -9.94 -1.64 -19.95
C VAL A 270 -9.41 -1.33 -21.34
N ASP A 271 -8.08 -1.27 -21.46
CA ASP A 271 -7.39 -1.07 -22.73
C ASP A 271 -6.57 -2.31 -23.09
N GLU A 272 -5.42 -2.50 -22.44
CA GLU A 272 -4.50 -3.59 -22.72
C GLU A 272 -4.08 -4.30 -21.43
N THR A 273 -3.66 -5.55 -21.54
CA THR A 273 -3.08 -6.32 -20.42
C THR A 273 -1.78 -6.97 -20.86
N CYS A 274 -0.73 -6.85 -20.05
CA CYS A 274 0.58 -7.46 -20.30
C CYS A 274 1.06 -8.29 -19.11
N SER A 275 1.94 -9.26 -19.37
CA SER A 275 2.59 -10.09 -18.34
C SER A 275 3.56 -9.26 -17.49
N THR A 276 3.67 -9.56 -16.20
CA THR A 276 4.74 -9.06 -15.32
C THR A 276 5.97 -9.96 -15.31
N LEU A 277 5.92 -11.10 -15.98
CA LEU A 277 7.00 -12.06 -16.05
C LEU A 277 7.63 -12.10 -17.45
N PRO A 278 8.94 -12.37 -17.54
CA PRO A 278 9.59 -12.69 -18.80
C PRO A 278 8.91 -13.87 -19.51
N PRO A 279 8.82 -13.89 -20.85
CA PRO A 279 8.15 -14.95 -21.60
C PRO A 279 8.68 -16.37 -21.34
N GLU A 280 9.95 -16.50 -20.96
CA GLU A 280 10.60 -17.76 -20.63
C GLU A 280 10.11 -18.38 -19.30
N VAL A 281 9.44 -17.62 -18.44
CA VAL A 281 8.87 -18.12 -17.18
C VAL A 281 7.51 -18.77 -17.47
N THR A 282 7.56 -20.07 -17.76
CA THR A 282 6.38 -20.89 -18.10
C THR A 282 5.76 -21.58 -16.89
N ASP A 283 6.56 -22.00 -15.90
CA ASP A 283 6.05 -22.48 -14.62
C ASP A 283 5.74 -21.30 -13.71
N ARG A 284 4.44 -21.14 -13.42
CA ARG A 284 3.91 -20.04 -12.59
C ARG A 284 3.44 -20.53 -11.23
N THR A 285 3.73 -21.76 -10.87
CA THR A 285 3.26 -22.37 -9.62
C THR A 285 3.80 -21.60 -8.41
N GLY A 286 2.89 -21.12 -7.56
CA GLY A 286 3.24 -20.35 -6.36
C GLY A 286 3.68 -18.91 -6.62
N LEU A 287 3.66 -18.45 -7.87
CA LEU A 287 3.93 -17.06 -8.22
C LEU A 287 2.67 -16.21 -8.06
N SER A 288 2.83 -14.97 -7.64
CA SER A 288 1.73 -13.99 -7.59
C SER A 288 2.25 -12.56 -7.65
N CYS A 289 1.48 -11.61 -8.18
CA CYS A 289 1.85 -10.20 -8.08
C CYS A 289 1.55 -9.62 -6.70
N ALA A 290 2.13 -8.46 -6.39
CA ALA A 290 1.77 -7.69 -5.21
C ALA A 290 1.58 -6.19 -5.49
N GLU A 291 2.65 -5.41 -5.52
CA GLU A 291 2.57 -3.96 -5.56
C GLU A 291 2.68 -3.41 -6.99
N ILE A 292 2.13 -2.22 -7.23
CA ILE A 292 2.33 -1.44 -8.46
C ILE A 292 2.46 0.05 -8.16
N ALA A 293 3.39 0.73 -8.84
CA ALA A 293 3.53 2.17 -8.73
C ALA A 293 3.92 2.82 -10.06
N VAL A 294 3.36 4.01 -10.31
CA VAL A 294 3.79 4.90 -11.40
C VAL A 294 4.89 5.80 -10.87
N HIS A 295 5.96 5.95 -11.64
CA HIS A 295 7.02 6.91 -11.31
C HIS A 295 6.48 8.35 -11.32
N PRO A 296 6.87 9.24 -10.38
CA PRO A 296 6.33 10.61 -10.29
C PRO A 296 6.38 11.45 -11.57
N HIS A 297 7.36 11.24 -12.44
CA HIS A 297 7.43 11.93 -13.75
C HIS A 297 6.50 11.31 -14.83
N GLY A 298 5.75 10.25 -14.52
CA GLY A 298 4.75 9.66 -15.42
C GLY A 298 5.27 8.86 -16.62
N LYS A 299 6.49 8.33 -16.60
CA LYS A 299 7.07 7.60 -17.76
C LYS A 299 7.30 6.11 -17.52
N PHE A 300 7.28 5.67 -16.26
CA PHE A 300 7.58 4.29 -15.89
C PHE A 300 6.54 3.75 -14.92
N VAL A 301 6.29 2.44 -15.03
CA VAL A 301 5.48 1.66 -14.09
C VAL A 301 6.33 0.51 -13.59
N TYR A 302 6.22 0.22 -12.29
CA TYR A 302 6.88 -0.92 -11.66
C TYR A 302 5.83 -1.82 -11.02
N ALA A 303 6.04 -3.14 -11.06
CA ALA A 303 5.18 -4.09 -10.36
C ALA A 303 5.99 -5.19 -9.68
N SER A 304 5.61 -5.64 -8.50
CA SER A 304 6.34 -6.71 -7.80
C SER A 304 5.73 -8.10 -8.00
N ASN A 305 6.61 -9.11 -8.13
CA ASN A 305 6.25 -10.51 -8.26
C ASN A 305 6.80 -11.29 -7.06
N ARG A 306 5.91 -11.90 -6.27
CA ARG A 306 6.22 -12.81 -5.16
C ARG A 306 6.51 -14.21 -5.69
N GLY A 307 7.45 -14.90 -5.06
CA GLY A 307 7.91 -16.23 -5.49
C GLY A 307 8.96 -16.15 -6.60
N HIS A 308 8.73 -15.30 -7.61
CA HIS A 308 9.75 -14.92 -8.60
C HIS A 308 10.73 -13.90 -8.00
N ASP A 309 10.31 -13.21 -6.94
CA ASP A 309 11.09 -12.29 -6.12
C ASP A 309 11.78 -11.18 -6.94
N SER A 310 11.03 -10.58 -7.86
CA SER A 310 11.50 -9.52 -8.77
C SER A 310 10.57 -8.30 -8.82
N LEU A 311 11.09 -7.19 -9.36
CA LEU A 311 10.30 -6.07 -9.88
C LEU A 311 10.26 -6.13 -11.40
N ALA A 312 9.06 -6.17 -11.98
CA ALA A 312 8.83 -5.89 -13.39
C ALA A 312 8.93 -4.39 -13.64
N MET A 313 9.60 -4.01 -14.72
CA MET A 313 9.82 -2.62 -15.12
C MET A 313 9.16 -2.37 -16.47
N PHE A 314 8.39 -1.30 -16.59
CA PHE A 314 7.69 -0.93 -17.80
C PHE A 314 7.92 0.54 -18.16
N ARG A 315 8.01 0.84 -19.45
CA ARG A 315 7.91 2.20 -19.99
C ARG A 315 6.51 2.46 -20.52
N ILE A 316 5.95 3.61 -20.16
CA ILE A 316 4.68 4.08 -20.71
C ILE A 316 4.92 4.62 -22.12
N VAL A 317 4.19 4.11 -23.11
CA VAL A 317 4.36 4.51 -24.51
C VAL A 317 3.46 5.72 -24.83
N GLY A 318 4.10 6.89 -24.93
CA GLY A 318 3.40 8.16 -25.20
C GLY A 318 2.31 8.47 -24.16
N ASP A 319 1.20 9.04 -24.63
CA ASP A 319 0.06 9.40 -23.79
C ASP A 319 -1.00 8.28 -23.71
N THR A 320 -0.59 7.02 -23.87
CA THR A 320 -1.47 5.84 -23.88
C THR A 320 -1.34 5.01 -22.61
N THR A 321 -2.17 3.98 -22.47
CA THR A 321 -2.07 2.96 -21.41
C THR A 321 -1.12 1.81 -21.74
N HIS A 322 -0.54 1.79 -22.95
CA HIS A 322 0.36 0.75 -23.42
C HIS A 322 1.69 0.76 -22.65
N LEU A 323 2.13 -0.42 -22.23
CA LEU A 323 3.36 -0.64 -21.48
C LEU A 323 4.37 -1.44 -22.30
N GLU A 324 5.54 -0.85 -22.55
CA GLU A 324 6.72 -1.57 -23.04
C GLU A 324 7.42 -2.26 -21.87
N PHE A 325 7.50 -3.60 -21.90
CA PHE A 325 8.20 -4.38 -20.88
C PHE A 325 9.72 -4.27 -21.01
N LEU A 326 10.39 -3.76 -19.98
CA LEU A 326 11.84 -3.53 -19.96
C LEU A 326 12.64 -4.70 -19.36
N GLY A 327 11.93 -5.69 -18.82
CA GLY A 327 12.49 -6.84 -18.10
C GLY A 327 12.12 -6.83 -16.61
N THR A 328 12.73 -7.76 -15.88
CA THR A 328 12.63 -7.84 -14.42
C THR A 328 13.97 -7.57 -13.76
N GLU A 329 13.94 -7.02 -12.55
CA GLU A 329 15.12 -6.88 -11.68
C GLU A 329 14.90 -7.71 -10.40
N PRO A 330 15.81 -8.65 -10.06
CA PRO A 330 15.72 -9.41 -8.81
C PRO A 330 15.73 -8.47 -7.59
N THR A 331 14.84 -8.67 -6.63
CA THR A 331 14.69 -7.72 -5.52
C THR A 331 15.79 -7.82 -4.45
N ARG A 332 16.57 -8.92 -4.47
CA ARG A 332 17.51 -9.32 -3.40
C ARG A 332 16.80 -9.44 -2.04
N ALA A 333 15.48 -9.65 -2.08
CA ALA A 333 14.60 -9.87 -0.96
C ALA A 333 13.66 -11.04 -1.33
N LYS A 334 12.97 -11.63 -0.35
CA LYS A 334 12.03 -12.74 -0.58
C LYS A 334 10.61 -12.30 -0.30
N THR A 335 9.68 -12.64 -1.19
CA THR A 335 8.28 -12.20 -1.13
C THR A 335 8.18 -10.66 -1.07
N PRO A 336 8.57 -9.94 -2.15
CA PRO A 336 8.50 -8.48 -2.24
C PRO A 336 7.03 -8.01 -2.25
N ARG A 337 6.44 -7.92 -1.07
CA ARG A 337 5.00 -7.66 -0.89
C ARG A 337 4.61 -6.21 -1.15
N HIS A 338 5.56 -5.29 -0.95
CA HIS A 338 5.38 -3.86 -1.20
C HIS A 338 6.70 -3.24 -1.60
N PHE A 339 6.64 -2.15 -2.36
CA PHE A 339 7.75 -1.24 -2.57
C PHE A 339 7.22 0.19 -2.67
N ALA A 340 8.07 1.19 -2.41
CA ALA A 340 7.71 2.58 -2.60
C ALA A 340 8.83 3.31 -3.35
N ILE A 341 8.44 4.21 -4.24
CA ILE A 341 9.35 5.16 -4.88
C ILE A 341 9.60 6.28 -3.88
N ALA A 342 10.87 6.54 -3.58
CA ALA A 342 11.26 7.58 -2.64
C ALA A 342 10.92 8.98 -3.18
N PRO A 343 10.74 9.98 -2.31
CA PRO A 343 10.58 11.36 -2.71
C PRO A 343 11.67 11.79 -3.71
N GLY A 344 11.26 12.50 -4.77
CA GLY A 344 12.15 12.89 -5.86
C GLY A 344 12.39 11.82 -6.93
N GLY A 345 11.90 10.59 -6.77
CA GLY A 345 11.89 9.57 -7.83
C GLY A 345 13.25 8.91 -8.12
N LYS A 346 14.34 9.32 -7.46
CA LYS A 346 15.68 8.77 -7.73
C LYS A 346 15.86 7.32 -7.26
N PHE A 347 15.07 6.90 -6.26
CA PHE A 347 15.24 5.62 -5.59
C PHE A 347 13.91 4.90 -5.35
N LEU A 348 13.99 3.58 -5.18
CA LEU A 348 12.88 2.70 -4.86
C LEU A 348 13.31 1.73 -3.76
N LEU A 349 12.46 1.57 -2.74
CA LEU A 349 12.70 0.70 -1.58
C LEU A 349 11.74 -0.49 -1.64
N VAL A 350 12.26 -1.72 -1.53
CA VAL A 350 11.47 -2.96 -1.59
C VAL A 350 11.43 -3.65 -0.23
N ALA A 351 10.22 -3.94 0.26
CA ALA A 351 10.00 -4.70 1.49
C ALA A 351 9.84 -6.21 1.19
N GLY A 352 10.80 -7.01 1.63
CA GLY A 352 10.80 -8.47 1.52
C GLY A 352 10.24 -9.15 2.76
N GLN A 353 8.97 -9.55 2.70
CA GLN A 353 8.23 -10.14 3.82
C GLN A 353 8.94 -11.35 4.42
N ALA A 354 9.44 -12.25 3.58
CA ALA A 354 9.98 -13.54 4.01
C ALA A 354 11.50 -13.49 4.28
N SER A 355 12.19 -12.46 3.78
CA SER A 355 13.62 -12.26 4.03
C SER A 355 13.91 -11.36 5.24
N ASN A 356 12.89 -10.67 5.79
CA ASN A 356 13.08 -9.64 6.82
C ASN A 356 14.03 -8.52 6.37
N THR A 357 13.94 -8.12 5.10
CA THR A 357 14.84 -7.10 4.53
C THR A 357 14.08 -5.99 3.82
N VAL A 358 14.68 -4.80 3.83
CA VAL A 358 14.35 -3.71 2.92
C VAL A 358 15.56 -3.41 2.05
N THR A 359 15.42 -3.51 0.73
CA THR A 359 16.50 -3.28 -0.24
C THR A 359 16.26 -2.00 -1.04
N VAL A 360 17.33 -1.28 -1.41
CA VAL A 360 17.25 0.00 -2.12
C VAL A 360 17.80 -0.11 -3.54
N PHE A 361 17.05 0.42 -4.49
CA PHE A 361 17.40 0.51 -5.90
C PHE A 361 17.46 1.96 -6.35
N ALA A 362 18.47 2.30 -7.15
CA ALA A 362 18.48 3.54 -7.92
C ALA A 362 17.65 3.34 -9.19
N ILE A 363 16.88 4.36 -9.57
CA ILE A 363 16.13 4.42 -10.82
C ILE A 363 16.93 5.24 -11.82
N ASP A 364 17.22 4.64 -12.99
CA ASP A 364 17.77 5.40 -14.11
C ASP A 364 16.65 6.28 -14.73
N PRO A 365 16.79 7.61 -14.74
CA PRO A 365 15.70 8.51 -15.10
C PRO A 365 15.35 8.48 -16.60
N GLU A 366 16.24 8.00 -17.46
CA GLU A 366 16.03 7.95 -18.91
C GLU A 366 15.46 6.59 -19.32
N THR A 367 16.00 5.53 -18.74
CA THR A 367 15.68 4.15 -19.12
C THR A 367 14.60 3.52 -18.25
N GLY A 368 14.40 4.02 -17.03
CA GLY A 368 13.52 3.43 -16.02
C GLY A 368 14.07 2.17 -15.38
N ARG A 369 15.27 1.73 -15.76
CA ARG A 369 15.89 0.51 -15.23
C ARG A 369 16.34 0.71 -13.79
N LEU A 370 16.24 -0.37 -13.02
CA LEU A 370 16.62 -0.39 -11.61
C LEU A 370 18.05 -0.92 -11.46
N ARG A 371 18.83 -0.31 -10.56
CA ARG A 371 20.15 -0.81 -10.14
C ARG A 371 20.19 -0.93 -8.63
N PHE A 372 20.49 -2.13 -8.13
CA PHE A 372 20.72 -2.31 -6.70
C PHE A 372 21.85 -1.42 -6.21
N THR A 373 21.62 -0.67 -5.13
CA THR A 373 22.57 0.31 -4.60
C THR A 373 23.68 -0.31 -3.75
N GLY A 374 23.49 -1.56 -3.29
CA GLY A 374 24.27 -2.14 -2.21
C GLY A 374 23.61 -1.96 -0.83
N THR A 375 22.66 -1.04 -0.69
CA THR A 375 21.96 -0.79 0.58
C THR A 375 20.86 -1.81 0.83
N SER A 376 20.96 -2.48 1.98
CA SER A 376 19.95 -3.38 2.53
C SER A 376 19.96 -3.28 4.04
N ILE A 377 18.78 -3.22 4.67
CA ILE A 377 18.62 -3.20 6.12
C ILE A 377 17.68 -4.31 6.57
N GLU A 378 17.84 -4.77 7.81
CA GLU A 378 16.95 -5.76 8.41
C GLU A 378 15.75 -5.06 9.06
N VAL A 379 14.55 -5.46 8.65
CA VAL A 379 13.28 -5.06 9.27
C VAL A 379 12.46 -6.34 9.45
N PRO A 380 11.89 -6.64 10.62
CA PRO A 380 11.11 -7.86 10.81
C PRO A 380 9.83 -7.87 9.96
N SER A 381 9.73 -8.84 9.05
CA SER A 381 8.59 -9.08 8.14
C SER A 381 7.94 -7.80 7.56
N PRO A 382 8.69 -6.97 6.81
CA PRO A 382 8.20 -5.72 6.27
C PRO A 382 7.27 -6.01 5.09
N VAL A 383 6.13 -5.34 5.06
CA VAL A 383 5.07 -5.54 4.06
C VAL A 383 4.46 -4.24 3.54
N CYS A 384 4.90 -3.10 4.05
CA CYS A 384 4.58 -1.78 3.52
C CYS A 384 5.78 -0.84 3.73
N VAL A 385 6.00 0.07 2.79
CA VAL A 385 6.99 1.14 2.87
C VAL A 385 6.25 2.46 2.65
N ALA A 386 6.32 3.38 3.60
CA ALA A 386 5.63 4.67 3.51
C ALA A 386 6.59 5.82 3.80
N PHE A 387 6.55 6.83 2.94
CA PHE A 387 7.21 8.11 3.17
C PHE A 387 6.19 9.14 3.64
N ARG A 388 6.68 10.23 4.22
CA ARG A 388 5.87 11.41 4.43
C ARG A 388 5.49 11.98 3.07
N ARG A 389 4.22 12.36 2.89
CA ARG A 389 3.82 13.12 1.69
C ARG A 389 4.40 14.53 1.79
N SER A 390 5.06 14.97 0.73
CA SER A 390 5.45 16.37 0.60
C SER A 390 4.19 17.18 0.26
N PRO A 391 4.03 18.39 0.81
CA PRO A 391 2.95 19.28 0.37
C PRO A 391 3.05 19.52 -1.15
N GLY A 392 2.01 19.15 -1.91
CA GLY A 392 1.91 19.41 -3.35
C GLY A 392 2.38 18.31 -4.30
N THR A 393 2.63 17.08 -3.82
CA THR A 393 2.91 15.89 -4.65
C THR A 393 1.79 14.86 -4.61
#